data_AF-G2IGK9-F1
#
_entry.id   AF-G2IGK9-F1
#
_cell.length_a   1.000
_cell.length_b   1.000
_cell.length_c   1.000
_cell.angle_alpha   90.00
_cell.angle_beta   90.00
_cell.angle_gamma   90.00
#
_symmetry.space_group_name_H-M   'P 1'
#
loop_
_entity.id
_entity.type
_entity.pdbx_description
1 polymer ?
#
loop_
_entity_poly.entity_id
_entity_poly.type
_entity_poly.pdbx_seq_one_letter_code
_entity_poly.pdbx_strand_id
1 'polypeptide(L)'
;MRIMIVDDERKLVNILKTYFEKEGFDVIYSFNGEDAIDKFYSNKIDLVILDWMIPGLSGNEVCRYIDEYIKKPFDIRFLIMRVNKLLNFDKDISFKDIRINIRDKVVYKNDKNLNLTKLEFDLLSYFIRNKGVILSRDRIIN
;
A
#
# COMPACT_ATOMS: atom_id res chain seq x y z
N MET A 1 7.03 5.16 9.15
CA MET A 1 7.26 4.61 7.80
C MET A 1 7.80 5.72 6.93
N ARG A 2 8.90 5.48 6.21
CA ARG A 2 9.54 6.42 5.31
C ARG A 2 9.27 6.04 3.85
N ILE A 3 8.60 6.93 3.13
CA ILE A 3 8.20 6.75 1.73
C ILE A 3 9.12 7.56 0.83
N MET A 4 9.59 6.96 -0.25
CA MET A 4 10.34 7.63 -1.30
C MET A 4 9.49 7.83 -2.56
N ILE A 5 9.46 9.04 -3.09
CA ILE A 5 8.76 9.38 -4.33
C ILE A 5 9.81 9.74 -5.39
N VAL A 6 9.78 9.10 -6.55
CA VAL A 6 10.69 9.39 -7.66
C VAL A 6 9.90 9.70 -8.92
N ASP A 7 9.96 10.96 -9.34
CA ASP A 7 9.09 11.51 -10.36
C ASP A 7 9.67 12.85 -10.85
N ASP A 8 9.83 13.05 -12.16
CA ASP A 8 10.35 14.31 -12.71
C ASP A 8 9.28 15.42 -12.70
N GLU A 9 8.00 15.08 -12.58
CA GLU A 9 6.90 16.03 -12.47
C GLU A 9 6.81 16.63 -11.05
N ARG A 10 7.55 17.73 -10.83
CA ARG A 10 7.60 18.46 -9.55
C ARG A 10 6.25 18.76 -8.91
N LYS A 11 5.25 19.09 -9.74
CA LYS A 11 3.89 19.42 -9.26
C LYS A 11 3.25 18.20 -8.58
N LEU A 12 3.39 17.03 -9.18
CA LEU A 12 2.85 15.78 -8.63
C LEU A 12 3.60 15.36 -7.37
N VAL A 13 4.94 15.48 -7.35
CA VAL A 13 5.75 15.23 -6.15
C VAL A 13 5.25 16.07 -4.98
N ASN A 14 5.01 17.37 -5.19
CA ASN A 14 4.54 18.25 -4.13
C ASN A 14 3.15 17.88 -3.61
N ILE A 15 2.24 17.47 -4.50
CA ILE A 15 0.90 17.00 -4.13
C ILE A 15 1.01 15.73 -3.26
N LEU A 16 1.76 14.74 -3.71
CA LEU A 16 1.93 13.47 -3.01
C LEU A 16 2.66 13.65 -1.68
N LYS A 17 3.73 14.46 -1.66
CA LYS A 17 4.45 14.81 -0.44
C LYS A 17 3.52 15.44 0.60
N THR A 18 2.79 16.48 0.21
CA THR A 18 1.85 17.18 1.11
C THR A 18 0.81 16.22 1.66
N TYR A 19 0.30 15.31 0.84
CA TYR A 19 -0.67 14.31 1.25
C TYR A 19 -0.06 13.33 2.27
N PHE A 20 1.07 12.70 1.94
CA PHE A 20 1.67 11.68 2.79
C PHE A 20 2.20 12.25 4.11
N GLU A 21 2.77 13.46 4.11
CA GLU A 21 3.19 14.13 5.35
C GLU A 21 1.98 14.44 6.26
N LYS A 22 0.83 14.85 5.68
CA LYS A 22 -0.42 15.04 6.46
C LYS A 22 -0.93 13.76 7.10
N GLU A 23 -0.73 12.62 6.45
CA GLU A 23 -1.06 11.29 6.99
C GLU A 23 0.00 10.77 7.99
N GLY A 24 1.04 11.56 8.28
CA GLY A 24 2.07 11.23 9.28
C GLY A 24 3.23 10.40 8.74
N PHE A 25 3.40 10.29 7.42
CA PHE A 25 4.57 9.63 6.83
C PHE A 25 5.77 10.57 6.75
N ASP A 26 6.96 9.99 6.88
CA ASP A 26 8.21 10.65 6.55
C ASP A 26 8.45 10.51 5.05
N VAL A 27 8.64 11.61 4.32
CA VAL A 27 8.69 11.60 2.85
C VAL A 27 10.05 12.07 2.35
N ILE A 28 10.72 11.21 1.59
CA ILE A 28 11.87 11.56 0.76
C ILE A 28 11.42 11.61 -0.70
N TYR A 29 12.01 12.50 -1.48
CA TYR A 29 11.70 12.59 -2.90
C TYR A 29 12.95 12.82 -3.75
N SER A 30 12.88 12.38 -5.00
CA SER A 30 13.87 12.60 -6.04
C SER A 30 13.18 12.94 -7.35
N PHE A 31 13.85 13.72 -8.20
CA PHE A 31 13.36 14.08 -9.54
C PHE A 31 14.13 13.36 -10.67
N ASN A 32 15.08 12.48 -10.33
CA ASN A 32 15.86 11.70 -11.29
C ASN A 32 16.38 10.39 -10.68
N GLY A 33 16.86 9.48 -11.52
CA GLY A 33 17.27 8.15 -11.08
C GLY A 33 18.55 8.14 -10.22
N GLU A 34 19.54 8.98 -10.53
CA GLU A 34 20.83 9.02 -9.81
C GLU A 34 20.65 9.48 -8.37
N ASP A 35 19.99 10.64 -8.17
CA ASP A 35 19.62 11.15 -6.86
C ASP A 35 18.70 10.18 -6.11
N ALA A 36 17.89 9.40 -6.83
CA ALA A 36 17.04 8.39 -6.21
C ALA A 36 17.85 7.23 -5.62
N ILE A 37 18.84 6.73 -6.37
CA ILE A 37 19.71 5.64 -5.91
C ILE A 37 20.54 6.09 -4.70
N ASP A 38 21.16 7.27 -4.78
CA ASP A 38 21.97 7.81 -3.69
C ASP A 38 21.16 7.98 -2.40
N LYS A 39 19.95 8.54 -2.51
CA LYS A 39 19.03 8.70 -1.38
C LYS A 39 18.53 7.35 -0.86
N PHE A 40 18.27 6.38 -1.73
CA PHE A 40 17.82 5.06 -1.31
C PHE A 40 18.88 4.32 -0.47
N TYR A 41 20.15 4.36 -0.87
CA TYR A 41 21.22 3.73 -0.10
C TYR A 41 21.61 4.50 1.16
N SER A 42 21.43 5.82 1.17
CA SER A 42 21.75 6.67 2.33
C SER A 42 20.64 6.70 3.38
N ASN A 43 19.46 6.16 3.09
CA ASN A 43 18.30 6.22 3.98
C ASN A 43 17.62 4.86 4.11
N LYS A 44 17.07 4.56 5.27
CA LYS A 44 16.17 3.41 5.41
C LYS A 44 14.82 3.74 4.79
N ILE A 45 14.54 3.25 3.58
CA ILE A 45 13.28 3.45 2.86
C ILE A 45 12.38 2.22 3.01
N ASP A 46 11.12 2.44 3.37
CA ASP A 46 10.15 1.35 3.56
C ASP A 46 9.28 1.12 2.30
N LEU A 47 9.10 2.14 1.44
CA LEU A 47 8.30 2.05 0.22
C LEU A 47 8.80 3.05 -0.83
N VAL A 48 8.89 2.61 -2.10
CA VAL A 48 9.21 3.50 -3.24
C VAL A 48 8.06 3.62 -4.22
N ILE A 49 7.73 4.86 -4.59
CA ILE A 49 6.76 5.21 -5.63
C ILE A 49 7.54 5.73 -6.82
N LEU A 50 7.52 5.00 -7.94
CA LEU A 50 8.36 5.25 -9.11
C LEU A 50 7.51 5.57 -10.35
N ASP A 51 7.83 6.66 -11.04
CA ASP A 51 7.41 6.83 -12.44
C ASP A 51 8.22 5.90 -13.36
N TRP A 52 7.56 5.27 -14.33
CA TRP A 52 8.21 4.44 -15.35
C TRP A 52 9.12 5.30 -16.24
N MET A 53 8.75 6.55 -16.52
CA MET A 53 9.42 7.40 -17.52
C MET A 53 10.52 8.32 -16.95
N ILE A 54 11.41 7.81 -16.10
CA ILE A 54 12.55 8.60 -15.62
C ILE A 54 13.68 8.60 -16.69
N PRO A 55 14.14 9.78 -17.17
CA PRO A 55 15.29 9.86 -18.07
C PRO A 55 16.60 9.50 -17.33
N GLY A 56 17.50 8.78 -18.00
CA GLY A 56 18.89 8.55 -17.53
C GLY A 56 19.15 7.21 -16.83
N LEU A 57 18.11 6.54 -16.31
CA LEU A 57 18.17 5.18 -15.77
C LEU A 57 16.90 4.45 -16.17
N SER A 58 17.00 3.24 -16.70
CA SER A 58 15.79 2.47 -16.98
C SER A 58 15.09 2.17 -15.65
N GLY A 59 13.77 2.35 -15.54
CA GLY A 59 13.05 2.03 -14.31
C GLY A 59 13.32 0.60 -13.80
N ASN A 60 13.73 -0.31 -14.69
CA ASN A 60 14.18 -1.67 -14.40
C ASN A 60 15.51 -1.77 -13.62
N GLU A 61 16.40 -0.78 -13.72
CA GLU A 61 17.63 -0.71 -12.94
C GLU A 61 17.34 -0.29 -11.50
N VAL A 62 16.52 0.75 -11.31
CA VAL A 62 16.06 1.13 -9.97
C VAL A 62 15.27 -0.03 -9.33
N CYS A 63 14.41 -0.72 -10.10
CA CYS A 63 13.66 -1.89 -9.62
C CYS A 63 14.54 -3.10 -9.27
N ARG A 64 15.79 -3.19 -9.75
CA ARG A 64 16.71 -4.28 -9.36
C ARG A 64 17.29 -4.09 -7.96
N TYR A 65 17.25 -2.88 -7.44
CA TYR A 65 17.81 -2.53 -6.13
C TYR A 65 16.75 -2.40 -5.03
N ILE A 66 15.47 -2.48 -5.39
CA ILE A 66 14.34 -2.21 -4.49
C ILE A 66 13.35 -3.37 -4.56
N ASP A 67 13.21 -4.10 -3.46
CA ASP A 67 12.31 -5.27 -3.39
C ASP A 67 10.82 -4.88 -3.37
N GLU A 68 10.46 -3.70 -2.83
CA GLU A 68 9.07 -3.20 -2.76
C GLU A 68 8.90 -1.82 -3.42
N TYR A 69 8.14 -1.76 -4.53
CA TYR A 69 7.81 -0.50 -5.21
C TYR A 69 6.43 -0.51 -5.89
N ILE A 70 5.88 0.69 -6.13
CA ILE A 70 4.65 0.90 -6.91
C ILE A 70 4.98 1.60 -8.25
N LYS A 71 4.71 0.95 -9.37
CA LYS A 71 4.90 1.46 -10.76
C LYS A 71 3.70 2.25 -11.27
N LYS A 72 3.95 3.42 -11.87
CA LYS A 72 2.98 4.17 -12.71
C LYS A 72 2.67 3.45 -14.04
N PRO A 73 1.52 3.74 -14.70
CA PRO A 73 0.49 4.72 -14.34
C PRO A 73 -0.46 4.20 -13.24
N PHE A 74 -0.80 5.07 -12.28
CA PHE A 74 -1.82 4.79 -11.26
C PHE A 74 -2.69 6.04 -11.01
N ASP A 75 -3.99 5.83 -10.77
CA ASP A 75 -4.85 6.89 -10.21
C ASP A 75 -4.34 7.18 -8.79
N ILE A 76 -4.25 8.46 -8.42
CA ILE A 76 -3.80 8.88 -7.09
C ILE A 76 -4.65 8.25 -5.97
N ARG A 77 -5.96 8.01 -6.21
CA ARG A 77 -6.85 7.30 -5.29
C ARG A 77 -6.45 5.84 -5.14
N PHE A 78 -6.09 5.16 -6.23
CA PHE A 78 -5.61 3.78 -6.18
C PHE A 78 -4.24 3.66 -5.51
N LEU A 79 -3.35 4.62 -5.72
CA LEU A 79 -2.08 4.71 -4.98
C LEU A 79 -2.35 4.80 -3.48
N ILE A 80 -3.20 5.74 -3.07
CA ILE A 80 -3.59 5.91 -1.65
C ILE A 80 -4.21 4.63 -1.10
N MET A 81 -5.13 3.99 -1.82
CA MET A 81 -5.71 2.71 -1.41
C MET A 81 -4.66 1.60 -1.26
N ARG A 82 -3.68 1.52 -2.17
CA ARG A 82 -2.59 0.53 -2.09
C ARG A 82 -1.69 0.80 -0.90
N VAL A 83 -1.27 2.05 -0.68
CA VAL A 83 -0.47 2.45 0.49
C VAL A 83 -1.22 2.12 1.77
N ASN A 84 -2.49 2.51 1.88
CA ASN A 84 -3.33 2.19 3.03
C ASN A 84 -3.55 0.69 3.22
N LYS A 85 -3.62 -0.09 2.14
CA LYS A 85 -3.72 -1.56 2.21
C LYS A 85 -2.42 -2.19 2.70
N LEU A 86 -1.27 -1.76 2.17
CA LEU A 86 0.06 -2.22 2.61
C LEU A 86 0.26 -1.91 4.11
N LEU A 87 -0.16 -0.73 4.55
CA LEU A 87 -0.09 -0.28 5.94
C LEU A 87 -1.07 -0.99 6.89
N ASN A 88 -2.27 -1.31 6.41
CA ASN A 88 -3.32 -1.99 7.19
C ASN A 88 -3.41 -3.49 6.87
N PHE A 89 -2.34 -4.08 6.36
CA PHE A 89 -2.31 -5.52 6.10
C PHE A 89 -2.33 -6.32 7.42
N ASP A 90 -1.79 -5.73 8.49
CA ASP A 90 -1.57 -6.36 9.79
C ASP A 90 -2.49 -5.87 10.93
N LYS A 91 -3.40 -4.92 10.68
CA LYS A 91 -4.31 -4.44 11.73
C LYS A 91 -5.54 -5.35 11.86
N ASP A 92 -5.90 -5.64 13.10
CA ASP A 92 -7.19 -6.21 13.44
C ASP A 92 -8.31 -5.39 12.78
N ILE A 93 -9.25 -6.07 12.15
CA ILE A 93 -10.42 -5.44 11.52
C ILE A 93 -11.62 -5.70 12.39
N SER A 94 -12.38 -4.67 12.75
CA SER A 94 -13.60 -4.81 13.52
C SER A 94 -14.82 -4.33 12.73
N PHE A 95 -15.92 -5.06 12.87
CA PHE A 95 -17.22 -4.67 12.35
C PHE A 95 -18.33 -5.19 13.26
N LYS A 96 -19.05 -4.27 13.91
CA LYS A 96 -20.05 -4.59 14.93
C LYS A 96 -19.43 -5.48 16.01
N ASP A 97 -20.01 -6.65 16.24
CA ASP A 97 -19.57 -7.65 17.21
C ASP A 97 -18.48 -8.59 16.66
N ILE A 98 -18.02 -8.39 15.42
CA ILE A 98 -16.97 -9.19 14.78
C ILE A 98 -15.62 -8.48 14.90
N ARG A 99 -14.59 -9.20 15.36
CA ARG A 99 -13.19 -8.78 15.30
C ARG A 99 -12.37 -9.84 14.57
N ILE A 100 -11.55 -9.42 13.62
CA ILE A 100 -10.68 -10.29 12.83
C ILE A 100 -9.24 -9.89 13.11
N ASN A 101 -8.46 -10.81 13.65
CA ASN A 101 -7.00 -10.69 13.65
C ASN A 101 -6.47 -11.28 12.35
N ILE A 102 -5.91 -10.42 11.50
CA ILE A 102 -5.46 -10.80 10.16
C ILE A 102 -4.17 -11.61 10.20
N ARG A 103 -3.28 -11.28 11.15
CA ARG A 103 -1.99 -11.95 11.32
C ARG A 103 -2.16 -13.39 11.76
N ASP A 104 -2.97 -13.60 12.79
CA ASP A 104 -3.21 -14.92 13.39
C ASP A 104 -4.32 -15.70 12.67
N LYS A 105 -5.01 -15.05 11.71
CA LYS A 105 -6.17 -15.57 10.98
C LYS A 105 -7.27 -16.08 11.90
N VAL A 106 -7.53 -15.33 12.98
CA VAL A 106 -8.55 -15.67 13.97
C VAL A 106 -9.69 -14.65 13.91
N VAL A 107 -10.91 -15.14 14.00
CA VAL A 107 -12.12 -14.30 14.08
C VAL A 107 -12.79 -14.49 15.43
N TYR A 108 -13.27 -13.40 16.00
CA TYR A 108 -14.06 -13.38 17.22
C TYR A 108 -15.42 -12.78 16.93
N LYS A 109 -16.47 -13.34 17.53
CA LYS A 109 -17.81 -12.75 17.58
C LYS A 109 -18.28 -12.66 19.02
N ASN A 110 -18.57 -11.46 19.51
CA ASN A 110 -18.85 -11.22 20.94
C ASN A 110 -17.76 -11.85 21.83
N ASP A 111 -16.50 -11.59 21.49
CA ASP A 111 -15.28 -12.11 22.15
C ASP A 111 -15.09 -13.63 22.16
N LYS A 112 -15.97 -14.40 21.51
CA LYS A 112 -15.80 -15.85 21.33
C LYS A 112 -15.12 -16.15 20.00
N ASN A 113 -14.09 -16.98 20.03
CA ASN A 113 -13.40 -17.45 18.83
C ASN A 113 -14.38 -18.21 17.91
N LEU A 114 -14.45 -17.82 16.65
CA LEU A 114 -15.18 -18.52 15.60
C LEU A 114 -14.22 -19.46 14.85
N ASN A 115 -14.53 -20.74 14.88
CA ASN A 115 -13.81 -21.72 14.07
C ASN A 115 -14.28 -21.60 12.61
N LEU A 116 -13.44 -21.03 11.75
CA LEU A 116 -13.71 -20.83 10.33
C LEU A 116 -12.75 -21.66 9.49
N THR A 117 -13.24 -22.17 8.37
CA THR A 117 -12.36 -22.67 7.30
C THR A 117 -11.57 -21.50 6.69
N LYS A 118 -10.47 -21.81 5.99
CA LYS A 118 -9.68 -20.81 5.27
C LYS A 118 -10.54 -19.98 4.30
N LEU A 119 -11.42 -20.64 3.55
CA LEU A 119 -12.29 -19.97 2.58
C LEU A 119 -13.27 -19.01 3.27
N GLU A 120 -13.88 -19.42 4.38
CA GLU A 120 -14.79 -18.57 5.15
C GLU A 120 -14.06 -17.37 5.77
N PHE A 121 -12.85 -17.58 6.30
CA PHE A 121 -12.00 -16.50 6.79
C PHE A 121 -11.68 -15.49 5.69
N ASP A 122 -11.25 -15.97 4.52
CA ASP A 122 -10.86 -15.13 3.40
C ASP A 122 -12.07 -14.33 2.89
N LEU A 123 -13.24 -14.97 2.73
CA LEU A 123 -14.48 -14.32 2.33
C LEU A 123 -14.95 -13.27 3.33
N LEU A 124 -14.98 -13.60 4.62
CA LEU A 124 -15.41 -12.68 5.66
C LEU A 124 -14.49 -11.46 5.74
N SER A 125 -13.18 -11.69 5.71
CA SER A 125 -12.17 -10.63 5.68
C SER A 125 -12.35 -9.74 4.45
N TYR A 126 -12.62 -10.34 3.29
CA TYR A 126 -12.88 -9.60 2.05
C TYR A 126 -14.14 -8.74 2.14
N PHE A 127 -15.24 -9.27 2.66
CA PHE A 127 -16.50 -8.52 2.81
C PHE A 127 -16.35 -7.34 3.77
N ILE A 128 -15.70 -7.54 4.90
CA ILE A 128 -15.54 -6.45 5.89
C ILE A 128 -14.61 -5.35 5.35
N ARG A 129 -13.53 -5.70 4.64
CA ARG A 129 -12.64 -4.73 3.98
C ARG A 129 -13.35 -3.92 2.89
N ASN A 130 -14.40 -4.46 2.28
CA ASN A 130 -15.18 -3.82 1.21
C ASN A 130 -16.58 -3.36 1.68
N LYS A 131 -16.76 -3.11 2.99
CA LYS A 131 -18.03 -2.65 3.56
C LYS A 131 -18.57 -1.42 2.81
N GLY A 132 -19.85 -1.47 2.45
CA GLY A 132 -20.53 -0.36 1.76
C GLY A 132 -20.39 -0.39 0.24
N VAL A 133 -19.67 -1.38 -0.32
CA VAL A 133 -19.53 -1.59 -1.76
C VAL A 133 -20.35 -2.81 -2.17
N ILE A 134 -21.11 -2.70 -3.27
CA ILE A 134 -21.78 -3.84 -3.89
C ILE A 134 -20.72 -4.69 -4.59
N LEU A 135 -20.63 -5.97 -4.22
CA LEU A 135 -19.66 -6.92 -4.76
C LEU A 135 -20.36 -7.91 -5.69
N SER A 136 -19.91 -8.00 -6.95
CA SER A 136 -20.36 -9.03 -7.88
C SER A 136 -19.68 -10.37 -7.58
N ARG A 137 -20.29 -11.47 -8.03
CA ARG A 137 -19.74 -12.83 -7.87
C ARG A 137 -18.33 -12.95 -8.47
N ASP A 138 -18.11 -12.39 -9.65
CA ASP A 138 -16.81 -12.43 -10.33
C ASP A 138 -15.70 -11.70 -9.54
N ARG A 139 -16.06 -10.73 -8.71
CA ARG A 139 -15.15 -10.01 -7.80
C ARG A 139 -14.83 -10.76 -6.51
N ILE A 140 -15.59 -11.81 -6.18
CA ILE A 140 -15.44 -12.59 -4.95
C ILE A 140 -14.62 -13.87 -5.20
N ILE A 141 -14.63 -14.38 -6.44
CA ILE A 141 -14.04 -15.68 -6.81
C ILE A 141 -12.63 -15.54 -7.43
N ASN A 142 -12.24 -14.34 -7.87
CA ASN A 142 -10.90 -14.02 -8.39
C ASN A 142 -10.05 -13.28 -7.34
#